data_AF-A0A0L0ENC0-F1
#
_entry.id   AF-A0A0L0ENC0-F1
#
_cell.length_a   1.000
_cell.length_b   1.000
_cell.length_c   1.000
_cell.angle_alpha   90.00
_cell.angle_beta   90.00
_cell.angle_gamma   90.00
#
_symmetry.space_group_name_H-M   'P 1'
#
loop_
_entity.id
_entity.type
_entity.pdbx_description
1 polymer ?
#
loop_
_entity_poly.entity_id
_entity_poly.type
_entity_poly.pdbx_seq_one_letter_code
_entity_poly.pdbx_strand_id
1 'polypeptide(L)'
;MTSFGEVAVQEAQYLSIQQRYPERFLPWPVHINLPKVAQERGVSSSQLDTWYTYVESRLNEARESKIVLNRLERNQLLEHLTPEVTRQSQAARQLMEYLESYRVRSSLGMYQLPNGKEWYQSKLNFYSGTVNAPESLLSELQSVTSNTWDVMVQVNYKTSDPLVHQLLAKCDKAAGLNWRDQFVSLRQTASQCDTKWTKGELQFATVMMEVDLGVHYFAWSQKQALLALQSRLALNEDQAFVVLKNILFFPATSFVLLKQITSA
;
A
#
# COMPACT_ATOMS: atom_id res chain seq x y z
N MET A 1 21.82 -14.43 -11.32
CA MET A 1 21.05 -14.68 -10.08
C MET A 1 21.70 -13.85 -8.99
N THR A 2 21.01 -12.82 -8.51
CA THR A 2 21.43 -12.07 -7.31
C THR A 2 21.34 -13.01 -6.11
N SER A 3 22.37 -13.05 -5.27
CA SER A 3 22.34 -13.89 -4.06
C SER A 3 21.34 -13.32 -3.05
N PHE A 4 20.76 -14.16 -2.19
CA PHE A 4 19.89 -13.71 -1.09
C PHE A 4 20.53 -12.59 -0.26
N GLY A 5 21.86 -12.65 -0.06
CA GLY A 5 22.61 -11.62 0.67
C GLY A 5 22.56 -10.24 0.02
N GLU A 6 22.63 -10.15 -1.31
CA GLU A 6 22.55 -8.87 -2.03
C GLU A 6 21.15 -8.27 -1.98
N VAL A 7 20.11 -9.10 -2.12
CA VAL A 7 18.71 -8.67 -2.00
C VAL A 7 18.42 -8.18 -0.58
N ALA A 8 18.86 -8.93 0.43
CA ALA A 8 18.69 -8.56 1.83
C ALA A 8 19.36 -7.22 2.18
N VAL A 9 20.54 -6.92 1.62
CA VAL A 9 21.21 -5.63 1.81
C VAL A 9 20.40 -4.48 1.21
N GLN A 10 19.87 -4.65 0.00
CA GLN A 10 19.02 -3.63 -0.64
C GLN A 10 17.74 -3.38 0.16
N GLU A 11 17.09 -4.44 0.64
CA GLU A 11 15.89 -4.33 1.47
C GLU A 11 16.18 -3.69 2.84
N ALA A 12 17.29 -4.03 3.48
CA ALA A 12 17.70 -3.40 4.73
C ALA A 12 17.98 -1.90 4.55
N GLN A 13 18.63 -1.50 3.46
CA GLN A 13 18.83 -0.09 3.12
C GLN A 13 17.49 0.63 2.89
N TYR A 14 16.58 0.01 2.13
CA TYR A 14 15.23 0.54 1.92
C TYR A 14 14.48 0.73 3.24
N LEU A 15 14.46 -0.29 4.11
CA LEU A 15 13.78 -0.23 5.40
C LEU A 15 14.39 0.85 6.31
N SER A 16 15.72 0.99 6.32
CA SER A 16 16.39 2.08 7.02
C SER A 16 15.97 3.46 6.49
N ILE A 17 15.79 3.60 5.18
CA ILE A 17 15.26 4.82 4.57
C ILE A 17 13.81 5.05 5.02
N GLN A 18 12.95 4.03 5.01
CA GLN A 18 11.56 4.15 5.46
C GLN A 18 11.45 4.61 6.92
N GLN A 19 12.36 4.18 7.80
CA GLN A 19 12.43 4.63 9.20
C GLN A 19 12.83 6.10 9.35
N ARG A 20 13.61 6.65 8.40
CA ARG A 20 13.96 8.08 8.37
C ARG A 20 12.80 8.94 7.89
N TYR A 21 11.89 8.35 7.12
CA TYR A 21 10.69 8.97 6.60
C TYR A 21 9.52 8.92 7.60
N PRO A 22 8.33 9.41 7.21
CA PRO A 22 7.17 9.48 8.08
C PRO A 22 6.66 8.17 8.70
N GLU A 23 7.08 6.99 8.22
CA GLU A 23 6.51 5.72 8.68
C GLU A 23 6.65 5.49 10.18
N ARG A 24 7.71 6.02 10.81
CA ARG A 24 7.90 5.95 12.26
C ARG A 24 6.75 6.56 13.07
N PHE A 25 5.98 7.46 12.45
CA PHE A 25 4.85 8.13 13.10
C PHE A 25 3.51 7.41 12.89
N LEU A 26 3.48 6.41 11.99
CA LEU A 26 2.29 5.64 11.62
C LEU A 26 2.50 4.16 11.98
N PRO A 27 2.53 3.82 13.29
CA PRO A 27 2.93 2.49 13.75
C PRO A 27 1.90 1.41 13.43
N TRP A 28 0.62 1.75 13.28
CA TRP A 28 -0.43 0.81 12.90
C TRP A 28 -0.55 0.74 11.37
N PRO A 29 -0.21 -0.40 10.73
CA PRO A 29 -0.44 -0.59 9.32
C PRO A 29 -1.94 -0.73 9.09
N VAL A 30 -2.56 0.27 8.46
CA VAL A 30 -4.03 0.40 8.42
C VAL A 30 -4.75 -0.80 7.83
N HIS A 31 -4.12 -1.59 6.95
CA HIS A 31 -4.72 -2.79 6.36
C HIS A 31 -4.81 -3.98 7.34
N ILE A 32 -4.08 -3.96 8.47
CA ILE A 32 -4.05 -5.06 9.44
C ILE A 32 -5.12 -4.82 10.51
N ASN A 33 -6.06 -5.75 10.65
CA ASN A 33 -6.95 -5.82 11.80
C ASN A 33 -6.18 -6.38 13.00
N LEU A 34 -5.36 -5.52 13.61
CA LEU A 34 -4.48 -5.88 14.71
C LEU A 34 -5.24 -6.41 15.95
N PRO A 35 -6.41 -5.87 16.34
CA PRO A 35 -7.19 -6.45 17.45
C PRO A 35 -7.54 -7.92 17.20
N LYS A 36 -8.01 -8.25 15.99
CA LYS A 36 -8.33 -9.64 15.61
C LYS A 36 -7.08 -10.53 15.61
N VAL A 37 -6.00 -10.08 14.97
CA VAL A 37 -4.74 -10.83 14.92
C VAL A 37 -4.16 -11.06 16.32
N ALA A 38 -4.21 -10.04 17.19
CA ALA A 38 -3.73 -10.12 18.56
C ALA A 38 -4.54 -11.15 19.38
N GLN A 39 -5.87 -11.16 19.23
CA GLN A 39 -6.76 -12.13 19.86
C GLN A 39 -6.43 -13.56 19.40
N GLU A 40 -6.30 -13.80 18.10
CA GLU A 40 -5.94 -15.11 17.52
C GLU A 40 -4.57 -15.62 18.01
N ARG A 41 -3.66 -14.71 18.34
CA ARG A 41 -2.31 -15.01 18.84
C ARG A 41 -2.20 -15.05 20.37
N GLY A 42 -3.29 -14.82 21.09
CA GLY A 42 -3.31 -14.85 22.55
C GLY A 42 -2.50 -13.73 23.21
N VAL A 43 -2.39 -12.57 22.55
CA VAL A 43 -1.75 -11.36 23.13
C VAL A 43 -2.57 -10.89 24.33
N SER A 44 -1.92 -10.50 25.43
CA SER A 44 -2.64 -10.06 26.62
C SER A 44 -3.35 -8.73 26.39
N SER A 45 -4.46 -8.50 27.09
CA SER A 45 -5.18 -7.22 27.07
C SER A 45 -4.28 -6.05 27.46
N SER A 46 -3.39 -6.22 28.44
CA SER A 46 -2.45 -5.19 28.86
C SER A 46 -1.43 -4.81 27.78
N GLN A 47 -0.95 -5.78 26.99
CA GLN A 47 -0.06 -5.52 25.86
C GLN A 47 -0.80 -4.78 24.75
N LEU A 48 -2.06 -5.15 24.50
CA LEU A 48 -2.90 -4.51 23.50
C LEU A 48 -3.28 -3.07 23.90
N ASP A 49 -3.57 -2.82 25.18
CA ASP A 49 -3.79 -1.48 25.72
C ASP A 49 -2.56 -0.60 25.57
N THR A 50 -1.38 -1.14 25.91
CA THR A 50 -0.10 -0.44 25.71
C THR A 50 0.11 -0.08 24.24
N TRP A 51 -0.25 -0.97 23.32
CA TRP A 51 -0.18 -0.70 21.89
C TRP A 51 -1.13 0.43 21.46
N TYR A 52 -2.39 0.45 21.91
CA TYR A 52 -3.32 1.53 21.56
C TYR A 52 -2.83 2.89 22.05
N THR A 53 -2.36 2.98 23.30
CA THR A 53 -1.76 4.21 23.83
C THR A 53 -0.53 4.63 23.04
N TYR A 54 0.31 3.68 22.63
CA TYR A 54 1.46 3.94 21.77
C TYR A 54 1.03 4.50 20.41
N VAL A 55 0.02 3.92 19.76
CA VAL A 55 -0.50 4.42 18.48
C VAL A 55 -0.99 5.87 18.61
N GLU A 56 -1.80 6.17 19.64
CA GLU A 56 -2.30 7.52 19.88
C GLU A 56 -1.15 8.52 20.07
N SER A 57 -0.17 8.17 20.92
CA SER A 57 1.02 9.00 21.17
C SER A 57 1.81 9.28 19.88
N ARG A 58 2.06 8.25 19.05
CA ARG A 58 2.76 8.42 17.77
C ARG A 58 1.98 9.29 16.80
N LEU A 59 0.66 9.13 16.70
CA LEU A 59 -0.20 9.97 15.86
C LEU A 59 -0.23 11.42 16.33
N ASN A 60 -0.12 11.66 17.64
CA ASN A 60 -0.02 13.00 18.20
C ASN A 60 1.31 13.68 17.81
N GLU A 61 2.44 12.99 17.98
CA GLU A 61 3.74 13.47 17.49
C GLU A 61 3.74 13.72 15.97
N ALA A 62 3.06 12.85 15.22
CA ALA A 62 2.94 12.96 13.77
C ALA A 62 2.33 14.30 13.35
N ARG A 63 1.35 14.81 14.12
CA ARG A 63 0.68 16.09 13.86
C ARG A 63 1.64 17.28 13.95
N GLU A 64 2.57 17.26 14.91
CA GLU A 64 3.60 18.30 15.05
C GLU A 64 4.49 18.34 13.81
N SER A 65 4.77 17.17 13.26
CA SER A 65 5.54 17.00 12.02
C SER A 65 4.68 17.12 10.74
N LYS A 66 3.40 17.47 10.83
CA LYS A 66 2.45 17.53 9.68
C LYS A 66 2.31 16.21 8.90
N ILE A 67 2.63 15.09 9.55
CA ILE A 67 2.47 13.74 9.02
C ILE A 67 1.11 13.25 9.51
N VAL A 68 0.07 13.52 8.74
CA VAL A 68 -1.30 13.19 9.14
C VAL A 68 -1.91 12.16 8.21
N LEU A 69 -2.71 11.26 8.77
CA LEU A 69 -3.49 10.27 8.02
C LEU A 69 -4.40 10.94 6.98
N ASN A 70 -4.67 10.25 5.87
CA ASN A 70 -5.78 10.62 4.98
C ASN A 70 -7.09 10.09 5.54
N ARG A 71 -8.20 10.53 4.95
CA ARG A 71 -9.55 10.10 5.37
C ARG A 71 -9.77 8.58 5.32
N LEU A 72 -9.20 7.89 4.33
CA LEU A 72 -9.40 6.44 4.15
C LEU A 72 -8.56 5.63 5.13
N GLU A 73 -7.32 6.04 5.39
CA GLU A 73 -6.44 5.45 6.42
C GLU A 73 -7.07 5.57 7.81
N ARG A 74 -7.54 6.77 8.17
CA ARG A 74 -8.23 6.99 9.46
C ARG A 74 -9.50 6.15 9.58
N ASN A 75 -10.35 6.16 8.55
CA ASN A 75 -11.58 5.38 8.57
C ASN A 75 -11.30 3.88 8.68
N GLN A 76 -10.25 3.38 8.03
CA GLN A 76 -9.84 1.99 8.15
C GLN A 76 -9.40 1.63 9.57
N LEU A 77 -8.69 2.51 10.28
CA LEU A 77 -8.35 2.29 11.69
C LEU A 77 -9.59 2.27 12.59
N LEU A 78 -10.54 3.18 12.35
CA LEU A 78 -11.82 3.19 13.07
C LEU A 78 -12.62 1.89 12.82
N GLU A 79 -12.62 1.36 11.60
CA GLU A 79 -13.27 0.07 11.28
C GLU A 79 -12.70 -1.11 12.10
N HIS A 80 -11.42 -1.08 12.47
CA HIS A 80 -10.82 -2.12 13.32
C HIS A 80 -11.17 -1.96 14.80
N LEU A 81 -11.52 -0.75 15.25
CA LEU A 81 -11.92 -0.44 16.63
C LEU A 81 -13.41 -0.67 16.83
N THR A 82 -13.85 -1.91 16.65
CA THR A 82 -15.26 -2.30 16.74
C THR A 82 -15.84 -2.05 18.15
N PRO A 83 -17.19 -2.00 18.29
CA PRO A 83 -17.83 -1.91 19.61
C PRO A 83 -17.47 -3.05 20.57
N GLU A 84 -17.06 -4.21 20.06
CA GLU A 84 -16.53 -5.29 20.90
C GLU A 84 -15.16 -4.92 21.48
N VAL A 85 -14.24 -4.47 20.62
CA VAL A 85 -12.88 -4.06 21.00
C VAL A 85 -12.91 -2.91 22.01
N THR A 86 -13.72 -1.87 21.77
CA THR A 86 -13.79 -0.69 22.64
C THR A 86 -14.61 -0.88 23.92
N ARG A 87 -15.41 -1.95 24.02
CA ARG A 87 -16.02 -2.37 25.30
C ARG A 87 -15.02 -3.09 26.20
N GLN A 88 -14.10 -3.85 25.61
CA GLN A 88 -13.11 -4.65 26.34
C GLN A 88 -11.86 -3.85 26.72
N SER A 89 -11.59 -2.72 26.06
CA SER A 89 -10.40 -1.89 26.30
C SER A 89 -10.76 -0.40 26.39
N GLN A 90 -10.39 0.23 27.51
CA GLN A 90 -10.49 1.67 27.67
C GLN A 90 -9.51 2.41 26.75
N ALA A 91 -8.28 1.89 26.58
CA ALA A 91 -7.28 2.48 25.69
C ALA A 91 -7.74 2.44 24.22
N ALA A 92 -8.41 1.36 23.79
CA ALA A 92 -9.02 1.29 22.46
C ALA A 92 -10.11 2.34 22.26
N ARG A 93 -10.95 2.56 23.29
CA ARG A 93 -12.01 3.58 23.25
C ARG A 93 -11.42 4.99 23.15
N GLN A 94 -10.38 5.29 23.93
CA GLN A 94 -9.66 6.57 23.86
C GLN A 94 -9.05 6.79 22.47
N LEU A 95 -8.38 5.77 21.91
CA LEU A 95 -7.85 5.84 20.55
C LEU A 95 -8.96 6.06 19.51
N MET A 96 -10.12 5.42 19.66
CA MET A 96 -11.28 5.64 18.78
C MET A 96 -11.76 7.09 18.83
N GLU A 97 -12.00 7.64 20.03
CA GLU A 97 -12.42 9.04 20.24
C GLU A 97 -11.38 10.04 19.68
N TYR A 98 -10.10 9.74 19.88
CA TYR A 98 -9.00 10.50 19.29
C TYR A 98 -9.06 10.48 17.76
N LEU A 99 -9.24 9.30 17.15
CA LEU A 99 -9.33 9.14 15.70
C LEU A 99 -10.57 9.84 15.11
N GLU A 100 -11.72 9.83 15.79
CA GLU A 100 -12.93 10.54 15.33
C GLU A 100 -12.71 12.05 15.18
N SER A 101 -11.97 12.65 16.12
CA SER A 101 -11.60 14.08 16.09
C SER A 101 -10.30 14.37 15.32
N TYR A 102 -9.63 13.35 14.79
CA TYR A 102 -8.32 13.47 14.15
C TYR A 102 -8.40 14.25 12.83
N ARG A 103 -7.55 15.29 12.72
CA ARG A 103 -7.39 16.08 11.50
C ARG A 103 -6.68 15.27 10.42
N VAL A 104 -7.38 15.01 9.32
CA VAL A 104 -6.83 14.33 8.15
C VAL A 104 -6.26 15.30 7.12
N ARG A 105 -5.35 14.80 6.27
CA ARG A 105 -4.95 15.49 5.03
C ARG A 105 -6.08 15.44 3.98
N SER A 106 -6.13 16.45 3.10
CA SER A 106 -7.17 16.56 2.08
C SER A 106 -6.91 15.67 0.86
N SER A 107 -5.64 15.47 0.50
CA SER A 107 -5.24 14.49 -0.49
C SER A 107 -5.17 13.09 0.11
N LEU A 108 -5.46 12.09 -0.71
CA LEU A 108 -5.25 10.70 -0.36
C LEU A 108 -3.77 10.29 -0.45
N GLY A 109 -3.08 10.80 -1.47
CA GLY A 109 -1.71 10.43 -1.77
C GLY A 109 -0.68 10.99 -0.80
N MET A 110 0.57 10.62 -1.04
CA MET A 110 1.71 11.02 -0.20
C MET A 110 2.19 12.45 -0.49
N TYR A 111 1.85 13.05 -1.63
CA TYR A 111 2.40 14.35 -2.07
C TYR A 111 2.23 15.49 -1.06
N GLN A 112 1.18 15.48 -0.22
CA GLN A 112 0.93 16.52 0.79
C GLN A 112 1.71 16.31 2.09
N LEU A 113 2.34 15.15 2.26
CA LEU A 113 3.21 14.90 3.40
C LEU A 113 4.52 15.67 3.22
N PRO A 114 5.17 16.10 4.30
CA PRO A 114 6.52 16.65 4.22
C PRO A 114 7.46 15.67 3.51
N ASN A 115 8.15 16.16 2.48
CA ASN A 115 8.99 15.34 1.59
C ASN A 115 8.25 14.16 0.95
N GLY A 116 6.95 14.30 0.73
CA GLY A 116 6.08 13.22 0.25
C GLY A 116 6.42 12.73 -1.15
N LYS A 117 6.88 13.63 -2.03
CA LYS A 117 7.32 13.27 -3.39
C LYS A 117 8.61 12.48 -3.38
N GLU A 118 9.60 12.92 -2.59
CA GLU A 118 10.87 12.24 -2.41
C GLU A 118 10.68 10.88 -1.75
N TRP A 119 9.78 10.80 -0.77
CA TRP A 119 9.44 9.56 -0.11
C TRP A 119 8.78 8.58 -1.08
N TYR A 120 7.80 9.05 -1.86
CA TYR A 120 7.17 8.23 -2.89
C TYR A 120 8.18 7.79 -3.97
N GLN A 121 9.06 8.69 -4.44
CA GLN A 121 10.14 8.36 -5.37
C GLN A 121 11.07 7.27 -4.82
N SER A 122 11.40 7.31 -3.52
CA SER A 122 12.20 6.26 -2.88
C SER A 122 11.51 4.89 -2.92
N LYS A 123 10.19 4.84 -2.68
CA LYS A 123 9.39 3.61 -2.83
C LYS A 123 9.34 3.13 -4.28
N LEU A 124 9.12 4.05 -5.22
CA LEU A 124 9.09 3.78 -6.65
C LEU A 124 10.41 3.17 -7.14
N ASN A 125 11.54 3.78 -6.75
CA ASN A 125 12.87 3.29 -7.10
C ASN A 125 13.15 1.91 -6.52
N PHE A 126 12.73 1.69 -5.27
CA PHE A 126 12.85 0.38 -4.65
C PHE A 126 12.06 -0.67 -5.44
N TYR A 127 10.74 -0.53 -5.56
CA TYR A 127 9.90 -1.57 -6.17
C TYR A 127 10.15 -1.79 -7.66
N SER A 128 10.39 -0.72 -8.44
CA SER A 128 10.74 -0.86 -9.86
C SER A 128 12.16 -1.39 -10.08
N GLY A 129 13.05 -1.22 -9.09
CA GLY A 129 14.45 -1.62 -9.20
C GLY A 129 15.34 -0.71 -10.03
N THR A 130 14.85 0.45 -10.44
CA THR A 130 15.58 1.45 -11.23
C THR A 130 15.11 2.86 -10.85
N VAL A 131 15.90 3.88 -11.17
CA VAL A 131 15.51 5.28 -10.96
C VAL A 131 14.79 5.78 -12.20
N ASN A 132 13.48 5.97 -12.10
CA ASN A 132 12.67 6.51 -13.19
C ASN A 132 11.94 7.78 -12.74
N ALA A 133 11.91 8.77 -13.62
CA ALA A 133 11.07 9.96 -13.41
C ALA A 133 9.58 9.57 -13.49
N PRO A 134 8.73 9.98 -12.53
CA PRO A 134 7.30 9.67 -12.53
C PRO A 134 6.56 10.09 -13.80
N GLU A 135 6.97 11.20 -14.43
CA GLU A 135 6.42 11.71 -15.68
C GLU A 135 6.75 10.80 -16.87
N SER A 136 7.99 10.29 -16.92
CA SER A 136 8.42 9.34 -17.95
C SER A 136 7.71 8.00 -17.80
N LEU A 137 7.57 7.50 -16.56
CA LEU A 137 6.83 6.28 -16.29
C LEU A 137 5.35 6.41 -16.65
N LEU A 138 4.71 7.51 -16.30
CA LEU A 138 3.31 7.73 -16.66
C LEU A 138 3.13 7.68 -18.18
N SER A 139 4.03 8.31 -18.92
CA SER A 139 4.01 8.33 -20.38
C SER A 139 4.22 6.92 -20.97
N GLU A 140 5.15 6.16 -20.41
CA GLU A 140 5.41 4.77 -20.80
C GLU A 140 4.19 3.88 -20.53
N LEU A 141 3.62 3.93 -19.32
CA LEU A 141 2.43 3.16 -18.95
C LEU A 141 1.25 3.50 -19.88
N GLN A 142 1.03 4.78 -20.18
CA GLN A 142 -0.01 5.22 -21.10
C GLN A 142 0.19 4.68 -22.51
N SER A 143 1.43 4.60 -22.99
CA SER A 143 1.73 4.01 -24.31
C SER A 143 1.37 2.52 -24.39
N VAL A 144 1.58 1.77 -23.30
CA VAL A 144 1.26 0.34 -23.20
C VAL A 144 -0.25 0.10 -23.07
N THR A 145 -1.01 1.04 -22.47
CA THR A 145 -2.48 0.95 -22.31
C THR A 145 -3.31 1.34 -23.53
N SER A 146 -2.69 1.61 -24.69
CA SER A 146 -3.39 2.09 -25.90
C SER A 146 -4.44 1.12 -26.48
N ASN A 147 -4.45 -0.14 -26.02
CA ASN A 147 -5.50 -1.11 -26.33
C ASN A 147 -6.23 -1.53 -25.04
N THR A 148 -7.46 -1.04 -24.85
CA THR A 148 -8.38 -1.61 -23.86
C THR A 148 -8.70 -3.04 -24.25
N TRP A 149 -8.17 -4.01 -23.50
CA TRP A 149 -8.63 -5.38 -23.63
C TRP A 149 -9.84 -5.58 -22.72
N ASP A 150 -10.89 -6.17 -23.29
CA ASP A 150 -12.08 -6.59 -22.56
C ASP A 150 -11.74 -7.87 -21.78
N VAL A 151 -10.94 -7.71 -20.72
CA VAL A 151 -10.45 -8.83 -19.93
C VAL A 151 -10.74 -8.59 -18.46
N MET A 152 -11.72 -9.32 -17.94
CA MET A 152 -11.98 -9.40 -16.51
C MET A 152 -10.80 -10.07 -15.80
N VAL A 153 -10.15 -9.33 -14.88
CA VAL A 153 -9.20 -9.93 -13.95
C VAL A 153 -9.92 -10.42 -12.71
N GLN A 154 -9.75 -11.70 -12.40
CA GLN A 154 -10.28 -12.32 -11.19
C GLN A 154 -9.32 -12.03 -10.02
N VAL A 155 -9.37 -10.83 -9.45
CA VAL A 155 -8.79 -10.57 -8.12
C VAL A 155 -9.87 -10.74 -7.05
N ASN A 156 -9.45 -11.17 -5.86
CA ASN A 156 -10.33 -11.25 -4.71
C ASN A 156 -10.43 -9.87 -4.06
N TYR A 157 -11.54 -9.17 -4.36
CA TYR A 157 -11.85 -7.86 -3.77
C TYR A 157 -12.33 -7.93 -2.31
N LYS A 158 -12.47 -9.13 -1.72
CA LYS A 158 -12.95 -9.32 -0.34
C LYS A 158 -11.83 -9.48 0.68
N THR A 159 -10.59 -9.70 0.23
CA THR A 159 -9.43 -9.89 1.12
C THR A 159 -8.73 -8.57 1.37
N SER A 160 -8.20 -8.39 2.60
CA SER A 160 -7.32 -7.26 2.95
C SER A 160 -5.90 -7.42 2.42
N ASP A 161 -5.59 -8.53 1.75
CA ASP A 161 -4.26 -8.82 1.23
C ASP A 161 -3.84 -7.82 0.13
N PRO A 162 -2.55 -7.46 0.05
CA PRO A 162 -2.08 -6.56 -1.01
C PRO A 162 -2.31 -7.20 -2.38
N LEU A 163 -2.89 -6.47 -3.34
CA LEU A 163 -3.29 -7.02 -4.63
C LEU A 163 -2.08 -7.55 -5.43
N VAL A 164 -0.90 -6.95 -5.23
CA VAL A 164 0.35 -7.43 -5.85
C VAL A 164 0.68 -8.88 -5.46
N HIS A 165 0.35 -9.31 -4.23
CA HIS A 165 0.54 -10.71 -3.83
C HIS A 165 -0.45 -11.64 -4.53
N GLN A 166 -1.66 -11.16 -4.86
CA GLN A 166 -2.62 -11.94 -5.64
C GLN A 166 -2.14 -12.11 -7.08
N LEU A 167 -1.60 -11.05 -7.69
CA LEU A 167 -1.00 -11.12 -9.04
C LEU A 167 0.24 -12.05 -9.08
N LEU A 168 1.00 -12.09 -7.98
CA LEU A 168 2.17 -12.96 -7.82
C LEU A 168 1.81 -14.34 -7.22
N ALA A 169 0.53 -14.69 -7.05
CA ALA A 169 0.14 -15.91 -6.36
C ALA A 169 0.64 -17.19 -7.05
N LYS A 170 0.84 -17.13 -8.38
CA LYS A 170 1.38 -18.22 -9.21
C LYS A 170 2.91 -18.29 -9.23
N CYS A 171 3.59 -17.33 -8.61
CA CYS A 171 5.04 -17.24 -8.58
C CYS A 171 5.60 -17.86 -7.29
N ASP A 172 6.77 -18.49 -7.37
CA ASP A 172 7.48 -18.96 -6.18
C ASP A 172 7.96 -17.75 -5.37
N LYS A 173 7.47 -17.65 -4.12
CA LYS A 173 7.78 -16.54 -3.22
C LYS A 173 9.23 -16.61 -2.77
N ALA A 174 9.98 -15.54 -3.00
CA ALA A 174 11.29 -15.34 -2.39
C ALA A 174 11.13 -14.75 -0.98
N ALA A 175 11.87 -15.27 -0.01
CA ALA A 175 11.94 -14.68 1.33
C ALA A 175 12.53 -13.26 1.27
N GLY A 176 12.01 -12.36 2.11
CA GLY A 176 12.46 -10.98 2.22
C GLY A 176 12.37 -10.45 3.65
N LEU A 177 12.90 -9.25 3.86
CA LEU A 177 12.98 -8.57 5.16
C LEU A 177 11.81 -7.60 5.39
N ASN A 178 11.10 -7.20 4.32
CA ASN A 178 10.03 -6.21 4.44
C ASN A 178 8.76 -6.82 5.03
N TRP A 179 8.51 -6.55 6.31
CA TRP A 179 7.31 -7.02 7.00
C TRP A 179 6.01 -6.47 6.40
N ARG A 180 6.04 -5.29 5.75
CA ARG A 180 4.86 -4.73 5.05
C ARG A 180 4.48 -5.56 3.82
N ASP A 181 5.46 -6.24 3.24
CA ASP A 181 5.29 -7.19 2.14
C ASP A 181 5.22 -8.62 2.65
N GLN A 182 4.80 -8.82 3.91
CA GLN A 182 4.66 -10.12 4.54
C GLN A 182 5.95 -10.96 4.56
N PHE A 183 7.12 -10.30 4.67
CA PHE A 183 8.44 -10.92 4.59
C PHE A 183 8.69 -11.67 3.26
N VAL A 184 8.09 -11.17 2.18
CA VAL A 184 8.32 -11.63 0.81
C VAL A 184 9.11 -10.57 0.06
N SER A 185 10.19 -10.97 -0.61
CA SER A 185 10.87 -10.09 -1.55
C SER A 185 10.05 -10.02 -2.84
N LEU A 186 9.17 -9.03 -2.94
CA LEU A 186 8.27 -8.88 -4.08
C LEU A 186 9.03 -8.73 -5.41
N ARG A 187 10.15 -7.99 -5.40
CA ARG A 187 11.00 -7.81 -6.58
C ARG A 187 11.63 -9.12 -7.04
N GLN A 188 12.22 -9.87 -6.11
CA GLN A 188 12.85 -11.13 -6.46
C GLN A 188 11.78 -12.13 -6.94
N THR A 189 10.66 -12.21 -6.23
CA THR A 189 9.50 -13.03 -6.60
C THR A 189 9.02 -12.71 -8.02
N ALA A 190 8.83 -11.43 -8.36
CA ALA A 190 8.44 -11.02 -9.71
C ALA A 190 9.53 -11.35 -10.75
N SER A 191 10.80 -11.10 -10.45
CA SER A 191 11.91 -11.31 -11.38
C SER A 191 12.16 -12.76 -11.76
N GLN A 192 11.89 -13.70 -10.84
CA GLN A 192 12.07 -15.13 -11.02
C GLN A 192 10.79 -15.83 -11.47
N CYS A 193 9.69 -15.09 -11.60
CA CYS A 193 8.42 -15.64 -12.02
C CYS A 193 8.44 -15.98 -13.52
N ASP A 194 8.61 -17.25 -13.83
CA ASP A 194 8.63 -17.79 -15.21
C ASP A 194 7.21 -18.04 -15.77
N THR A 195 6.19 -17.49 -15.13
CA THR A 195 4.81 -17.71 -15.57
C THR A 195 4.44 -16.76 -16.70
N LYS A 196 3.71 -17.28 -17.70
CA LYS A 196 3.09 -16.44 -18.72
C LYS A 196 2.01 -15.54 -18.10
N TRP A 197 2.20 -14.24 -18.26
CA TRP A 197 1.22 -13.23 -17.84
C TRP A 197 0.11 -13.14 -18.88
N THR A 198 -1.12 -13.15 -18.41
CA THR A 198 -2.29 -12.89 -19.25
C THR A 198 -2.35 -11.39 -19.57
N LYS A 199 -2.98 -11.06 -20.70
CA LYS A 199 -3.24 -9.65 -21.07
C LYS A 199 -4.01 -8.90 -19.98
N GLY A 200 -4.96 -9.57 -19.32
CA GLY A 200 -5.73 -9.00 -18.21
C GLY A 200 -4.85 -8.67 -17.01
N GLU A 201 -4.01 -9.60 -16.55
CA GLU A 201 -3.09 -9.34 -15.42
C GLU A 201 -2.15 -8.17 -15.71
N LEU A 202 -1.60 -8.10 -16.93
CA LEU A 202 -0.75 -7.00 -17.34
C LEU A 202 -1.52 -5.68 -17.36
N GLN A 203 -2.71 -5.63 -17.97
CA GLN A 203 -3.57 -4.44 -17.99
C GLN A 203 -3.92 -3.97 -16.58
N PHE A 204 -4.29 -4.90 -15.69
CA PHE A 204 -4.60 -4.58 -14.29
C PHE A 204 -3.39 -4.01 -13.56
N ALA A 205 -2.21 -4.61 -13.70
CA ALA A 205 -0.98 -4.09 -13.13
C ALA A 205 -0.62 -2.70 -13.69
N THR A 206 -0.76 -2.48 -15.00
CA THR A 206 -0.50 -1.19 -15.65
C THR A 206 -1.42 -0.10 -15.12
N VAL A 207 -2.73 -0.37 -15.04
CA VAL A 207 -3.70 0.61 -14.52
C VAL A 207 -3.46 0.87 -13.03
N MET A 208 -3.09 -0.15 -12.24
CA MET A 208 -2.69 0.05 -10.85
C MET A 208 -1.49 1.00 -10.74
N MET A 209 -0.42 0.80 -11.52
CA MET A 209 0.76 1.67 -11.52
C MET A 209 0.43 3.10 -11.94
N GLU A 210 -0.43 3.27 -12.94
CA GLU A 210 -0.84 4.60 -13.40
C GLU A 210 -1.64 5.36 -12.33
N VAL A 211 -2.62 4.69 -11.71
CA VAL A 211 -3.43 5.29 -10.65
C VAL A 211 -2.59 5.56 -9.39
N ASP A 212 -1.63 4.69 -9.10
CA ASP A 212 -0.66 4.87 -8.01
C ASP A 212 0.18 6.16 -8.22
N LEU A 213 0.77 6.35 -9.40
CA LEU A 213 1.44 7.62 -9.77
C LEU A 213 0.49 8.81 -9.68
N GLY A 214 -0.70 8.65 -10.27
CA GLY A 214 -1.75 9.65 -10.29
C GLY A 214 -2.03 10.20 -8.89
N VAL A 215 -2.28 9.30 -7.94
CA VAL A 215 -2.66 9.65 -6.58
C VAL A 215 -1.46 10.13 -5.75
N HIS A 216 -0.35 9.38 -5.75
CA HIS A 216 0.74 9.63 -4.82
C HIS A 216 1.68 10.75 -5.27
N TYR A 217 1.85 10.97 -6.57
CA TYR A 217 2.76 11.97 -7.12
C TYR A 217 2.03 13.13 -7.82
N PHE A 218 1.03 12.83 -8.66
CA PHE A 218 0.28 13.83 -9.44
C PHE A 218 -0.99 14.38 -8.77
N ALA A 219 -1.20 14.05 -7.49
CA ALA A 219 -2.29 14.59 -6.68
C ALA A 219 -3.71 14.34 -7.22
N TRP A 220 -3.95 13.24 -7.94
CA TRP A 220 -5.28 12.85 -8.36
C TRP A 220 -6.24 12.74 -7.17
N SER A 221 -7.42 13.33 -7.34
CA SER A 221 -8.52 13.17 -6.39
C SER A 221 -9.06 11.74 -6.40
N GLN A 222 -9.80 11.37 -5.35
CA GLN A 222 -10.51 10.09 -5.32
C GLN A 222 -11.38 9.88 -6.56
N LYS A 223 -12.09 10.93 -7.00
CA LYS A 223 -12.99 10.85 -8.16
C LYS A 223 -12.22 10.54 -9.44
N GLN A 224 -11.05 11.16 -9.64
CA GLN A 224 -10.20 10.90 -10.80
C GLN A 224 -9.64 9.48 -10.77
N ALA A 225 -9.15 9.03 -9.60
CA ALA A 225 -8.62 7.68 -9.44
C ALA A 225 -9.69 6.60 -9.66
N LEU A 226 -10.89 6.77 -9.08
CA LEU A 226 -12.00 5.84 -9.29
C LEU A 226 -12.44 5.82 -10.75
N LEU A 227 -12.59 6.98 -11.40
CA LEU A 227 -12.96 7.04 -12.82
C LEU A 227 -11.94 6.31 -13.71
N ALA A 228 -10.64 6.48 -13.44
CA ALA A 228 -9.59 5.78 -14.18
C ALA A 228 -9.67 4.25 -13.98
N LEU A 229 -9.86 3.79 -12.74
CA LEU A 229 -10.02 2.37 -12.43
C LEU A 229 -11.27 1.76 -13.10
N GLN A 230 -12.42 2.43 -12.98
CA GLN A 230 -13.69 1.96 -13.54
C GLN A 230 -13.65 1.90 -15.06
N SER A 231 -13.16 2.96 -15.71
CA SER A 231 -13.14 3.06 -17.18
C SER A 231 -12.13 2.11 -17.84
N ARG A 232 -10.98 1.86 -17.21
CA ARG A 232 -9.90 1.07 -17.82
C ARG A 232 -9.94 -0.42 -17.49
N LEU A 233 -10.61 -0.79 -16.40
CA LEU A 233 -10.69 -2.17 -15.91
C LEU A 233 -12.13 -2.69 -15.83
N ALA A 234 -13.12 -1.91 -16.29
CA ALA A 234 -14.54 -2.25 -16.23
C ALA A 234 -15.03 -2.63 -14.82
N LEU A 235 -14.46 -2.00 -13.79
CA LEU A 235 -14.82 -2.26 -12.39
C LEU A 235 -16.10 -1.51 -12.00
N ASN A 236 -16.92 -2.13 -11.15
CA ASN A 236 -17.95 -1.40 -10.44
C ASN A 236 -17.34 -0.48 -9.35
N GLU A 237 -18.17 0.36 -8.73
CA GLU A 237 -17.71 1.34 -7.74
C GLU A 237 -17.02 0.69 -6.53
N ASP A 238 -17.60 -0.37 -5.96
CA ASP A 238 -17.05 -1.07 -4.80
C ASP A 238 -15.69 -1.71 -5.13
N GLN A 239 -15.58 -2.37 -6.27
CA GLN A 239 -14.35 -2.98 -6.75
C GLN A 239 -13.26 -1.93 -6.99
N ALA A 240 -13.58 -0.83 -7.67
CA ALA A 240 -12.64 0.27 -7.89
C ALA A 240 -12.19 0.89 -6.55
N PHE A 241 -13.10 1.02 -5.59
CA PHE A 241 -12.77 1.53 -4.27
C PHE A 241 -11.82 0.59 -3.49
N VAL A 242 -12.02 -0.73 -3.58
CA VAL A 242 -11.08 -1.71 -3.01
C VAL A 242 -9.69 -1.59 -3.64
N VAL A 243 -9.61 -1.47 -4.98
CA VAL A 243 -8.31 -1.30 -5.66
C VAL A 243 -7.64 0.02 -5.24
N LEU A 244 -8.40 1.12 -5.15
CA LEU A 244 -7.87 2.38 -4.68
C LEU A 244 -7.37 2.31 -3.23
N LYS A 245 -8.10 1.67 -2.32
CA LYS A 245 -7.63 1.45 -0.93
C LYS A 245 -6.31 0.67 -0.94
N ASN A 246 -6.19 -0.36 -1.78
CA ASN A 246 -4.96 -1.13 -1.90
C ASN A 246 -3.77 -0.27 -2.35
N ILE A 247 -3.95 0.53 -3.41
CA ILE A 247 -2.94 1.48 -3.91
C ILE A 247 -2.47 2.41 -2.79
N LEU A 248 -3.41 2.98 -2.03
CA LEU A 248 -3.10 3.90 -0.94
C LEU A 248 -2.35 3.25 0.23
N PHE A 249 -2.69 2.00 0.55
CA PHE A 249 -2.09 1.27 1.67
C PHE A 249 -0.74 0.65 1.31
N PHE A 250 -0.48 0.43 0.01
CA PHE A 250 0.70 -0.22 -0.53
C PHE A 250 1.34 0.60 -1.66
N PRO A 251 1.72 1.87 -1.40
CA PRO A 251 2.21 2.78 -2.42
C PRO A 251 3.42 2.22 -3.15
N ALA A 252 3.39 2.32 -4.47
CA ALA A 252 4.39 1.85 -5.43
C ALA A 252 4.64 0.32 -5.46
N THR A 253 3.98 -0.50 -4.64
CA THR A 253 4.22 -1.95 -4.63
C THR A 253 3.95 -2.63 -5.96
N SER A 254 2.99 -2.14 -6.74
CA SER A 254 2.67 -2.67 -8.07
C SER A 254 3.87 -2.59 -9.03
N PHE A 255 4.79 -1.63 -8.85
CA PHE A 255 5.95 -1.41 -9.73
C PHE A 255 6.96 -2.56 -9.77
N VAL A 256 6.84 -3.56 -8.88
CA VAL A 256 7.61 -4.82 -9.02
C VAL A 256 7.32 -5.57 -10.32
N LEU A 257 6.16 -5.30 -10.94
CA LEU A 257 5.74 -5.87 -12.22
C LEU A 257 6.13 -5.00 -13.43
N LEU A 258 6.85 -3.88 -13.24
CA LEU A 258 7.12 -2.93 -14.31
C LEU A 258 7.82 -3.60 -15.50
N LYS A 259 8.82 -4.45 -15.24
CA LYS A 259 9.55 -5.17 -16.29
C LYS A 259 8.63 -6.09 -17.11
N GLN A 260 7.66 -6.74 -16.48
CA GLN A 260 6.69 -7.61 -17.13
C GLN A 260 5.76 -6.82 -18.06
N ILE A 261 5.51 -5.54 -17.77
CA ILE A 261 4.68 -4.66 -18.59
C ILE A 261 5.47 -4.07 -19.75
N THR A 262 6.70 -3.62 -19.51
CA THR A 262 7.51 -2.91 -20.51
C THR A 262 8.29 -3.84 -21.44
N SER A 263 8.39 -5.12 -21.10
CA SER A 263 8.97 -6.17 -21.96
C SER A 263 7.93 -7.00 -22.73
N ALA A 264 6.64 -6.71 -22.56
CA ALA A 264 5.53 -7.46 -23.15
C ALA A 264 5.16 -7.00 -24.58
#